data_AF-A0A2W4T9Y9-F1
#
_entry.id   AF-A0A2W4T9Y9-F1
#
_cell.length_a   1.000
_cell.length_b   1.000
_cell.length_c   1.000
_cell.angle_alpha   90.00
_cell.angle_beta   90.00
_cell.angle_gamma   90.00
#
_symmetry.space_group_name_H-M   'P 1'
#
loop_
_entity.id
_entity.type
_entity.pdbx_description
1 polymer ?
#
loop_
_entity_poly.entity_id
_entity_poly.type
_entity_poly.pdbx_seq_one_letter_code
_entity_poly.pdbx_strand_id
1 'polypeptide(L)'
;FPIVAVFKGRVYGSLGPTGLFTETTRYDPSSPYSASKAAADHLANAWFRTFGLPVIITNCSNNFGPYQFPEKLIPLMIINGLEEKPLPVYGNGSNVRDWLYVEDHIRALELIVEKGRPGEKDNIGGRSERTNLEVVQRICDMLDELVPAATSRRRLITFVPDRPGHDQRYAIDASKLEQELGWRPQESFESGLAKTVRWYLDNRHWWQPLRQRVYRGERLGLIPAAAAS
;
A
#
# COMPACT_ATOMS: atom_id res chain seq x y z
N PHE A 1 -25.27 6.20 -12.39
CA PHE A 1 -24.18 5.51 -11.68
C PHE A 1 -23.30 6.55 -11.02
N PRO A 2 -22.99 6.43 -9.71
CA PRO A 2 -22.08 7.35 -9.04
C PRO A 2 -20.65 7.20 -9.59
N ILE A 3 -19.88 8.27 -9.55
CA ILE A 3 -18.45 8.26 -9.87
C ILE A 3 -17.71 7.94 -8.57
N VAL A 4 -17.05 6.79 -8.48
CA VAL A 4 -16.21 6.44 -7.33
C VAL A 4 -14.78 6.90 -7.58
N ALA A 5 -14.36 7.91 -6.82
CA ALA A 5 -13.02 8.47 -6.87
C ALA A 5 -12.14 7.77 -5.82
N VAL A 6 -11.10 7.07 -6.28
CA VAL A 6 -10.24 6.22 -5.44
C VAL A 6 -8.91 6.91 -5.15
N PHE A 7 -8.64 7.13 -3.87
CA PHE A 7 -7.44 7.81 -3.39
C PHE A 7 -6.77 7.05 -2.24
N LYS A 8 -5.55 7.46 -1.88
CA LYS A 8 -4.78 6.84 -0.79
C LYS A 8 -5.02 7.55 0.53
N GLY A 9 -5.05 6.81 1.63
CA GLY A 9 -5.11 7.36 2.99
C GLY A 9 -3.91 8.25 3.39
N ARG A 10 -2.82 8.26 2.60
CA ARG A 10 -1.68 9.16 2.80
C ARG A 10 -2.03 10.66 2.73
N VAL A 11 -3.24 10.98 2.27
CA VAL A 11 -3.75 12.36 2.26
C VAL A 11 -3.87 12.94 3.68
N TYR A 12 -3.98 12.10 4.71
CA TYR A 12 -4.10 12.50 6.11
C TYR A 12 -2.75 12.75 6.82
N GLY A 13 -1.61 12.53 6.15
CA GLY A 13 -0.28 12.71 6.75
C GLY A 13 0.18 11.53 7.59
N SER A 14 0.97 11.81 8.64
CA SER A 14 1.53 10.79 9.54
C SER A 14 0.83 10.78 10.89
N LEU A 15 0.57 9.59 11.42
CA LEU A 15 0.14 9.41 12.81
C LEU A 15 1.34 9.39 13.76
N GLY A 16 1.05 9.71 15.02
CA GLY A 16 1.92 9.37 16.15
C GLY A 16 1.79 7.89 16.55
N PRO A 17 2.22 7.53 17.78
CA PRO A 17 2.22 6.14 18.25
C PRO A 17 0.82 5.50 18.34
N THR A 18 -0.22 6.32 18.48
CA THR A 18 -1.62 5.90 18.66
C THR A 18 -2.54 6.60 17.67
N GLY A 19 -3.82 6.20 17.68
CA GLY A 19 -4.86 6.77 16.83
C GLY A 19 -4.97 6.08 15.47
N LEU A 20 -6.06 6.43 14.78
CA LEU A 20 -6.43 5.94 13.45
C LEU A 20 -6.96 7.12 12.63
N PHE A 21 -6.80 7.04 11.31
CA PHE A 21 -7.40 8.00 10.39
C PHE A 21 -8.89 7.69 10.19
N THR A 22 -9.72 8.69 10.48
CA THR A 22 -11.15 8.71 10.20
C THR A 22 -11.43 9.57 8.97
N GLU A 23 -12.64 9.51 8.41
CA GLU A 23 -13.08 10.31 7.27
C GLU A 23 -13.06 11.82 7.55
N THR A 24 -13.12 12.20 8.82
CA THR A 24 -13.07 13.59 9.31
C THR A 24 -11.66 14.05 9.67
N THR A 25 -10.66 13.17 9.56
CA THR A 25 -9.27 13.55 9.77
C THR A 25 -8.85 14.61 8.75
N ARG A 26 -8.14 15.64 9.22
CA ARG A 26 -7.65 16.72 8.35
C ARG A 26 -6.61 16.20 7.36
N TYR A 27 -6.59 16.81 6.19
CA TYR A 27 -5.56 16.54 5.20
C TYR A 27 -4.24 17.18 5.65
N ASP A 28 -3.14 16.42 5.59
CA ASP A 28 -1.80 16.87 5.96
C ASP A 28 -0.71 16.14 5.14
N PRO A 29 -0.72 16.26 3.80
CA PRO A 29 0.10 15.42 2.94
C PRO A 29 1.61 15.76 2.98
N SER A 30 2.46 14.79 3.32
CA SER A 30 3.92 14.96 3.44
C SER A 30 4.75 14.80 2.14
N SER A 31 4.12 14.53 1.00
CA SER A 31 4.84 14.24 -0.26
C SER A 31 4.12 14.82 -1.47
N PRO A 32 4.83 15.07 -2.60
CA PRO A 32 4.18 15.51 -3.84
C PRO A 32 3.07 14.56 -4.31
N TYR A 33 3.27 13.25 -4.11
CA TYR A 33 2.27 12.24 -4.41
C TYR A 33 1.01 12.40 -3.56
N SER A 34 1.14 12.46 -2.22
CA SER A 34 -0.02 12.58 -1.33
C SER A 34 -0.70 13.95 -1.46
N ALA A 35 0.06 15.02 -1.73
CA ALA A 35 -0.49 16.35 -1.97
C ALA A 35 -1.32 16.39 -3.24
N SER A 36 -0.84 15.74 -4.31
CA SER A 36 -1.60 15.62 -5.57
C SER A 36 -2.92 14.85 -5.38
N LYS A 37 -2.93 13.82 -4.50
CA LYS A 37 -4.15 13.09 -4.16
C LYS A 37 -5.10 13.91 -3.30
N ALA A 38 -4.59 14.61 -2.28
CA ALA A 38 -5.40 15.52 -1.45
C ALA A 38 -6.09 16.61 -2.28
N ALA A 39 -5.37 17.20 -3.25
CA ALA A 39 -5.93 18.16 -4.18
C ALA A 39 -7.06 17.55 -5.03
N ALA A 40 -6.90 16.30 -5.49
CA ALA A 40 -7.93 15.59 -6.25
C ALA A 40 -9.18 15.29 -5.41
N ASP A 41 -9.04 14.90 -4.13
CA ASP A 41 -10.18 14.75 -3.19
C ASP A 41 -10.96 16.08 -3.07
N HIS A 42 -10.25 17.22 -2.93
CA HIS A 42 -10.89 18.53 -2.86
C HIS A 42 -11.65 18.89 -4.14
N LEU A 43 -11.07 18.63 -5.31
CA LEU A 43 -11.73 18.87 -6.61
C LEU A 43 -13.00 18.03 -6.76
N ALA A 44 -12.92 16.73 -6.43
CA ALA A 44 -14.05 15.82 -6.47
C ALA A 44 -15.22 16.30 -5.59
N ASN A 45 -14.92 16.66 -4.34
CA ASN A 45 -15.92 17.17 -3.41
C ASN A 45 -16.49 18.54 -3.84
N ALA A 46 -15.66 19.42 -4.39
CA ALA A 46 -16.12 20.70 -4.93
C ALA A 46 -17.09 20.51 -6.10
N TRP A 47 -16.80 19.57 -7.01
CA TRP A 47 -17.72 19.24 -8.11
C TRP A 47 -19.07 18.71 -7.64
N PHE A 48 -19.09 17.86 -6.61
CA PHE A 48 -20.33 17.41 -5.98
C PHE A 48 -21.10 18.59 -5.37
N ARG A 49 -20.44 19.42 -4.55
CA ARG A 49 -21.10 20.53 -3.84
C ARG A 49 -21.62 21.63 -4.76
N THR A 50 -20.88 21.97 -5.82
CA THR A 50 -21.21 23.09 -6.70
C THR A 50 -22.15 22.68 -7.82
N PHE A 51 -22.00 21.48 -8.38
CA PHE A 51 -22.71 21.08 -9.60
C PHE A 51 -23.55 19.81 -9.44
N GLY A 52 -23.60 19.22 -8.24
CA GLY A 52 -24.39 18.01 -7.99
C GLY A 52 -23.84 16.76 -8.68
N LEU A 53 -22.59 16.76 -9.15
CA LEU A 53 -21.96 15.59 -9.75
C LEU A 53 -21.90 14.45 -8.71
N PRO A 54 -22.54 13.28 -8.92
CA PRO A 54 -22.67 12.26 -7.88
C PRO A 54 -21.35 11.50 -7.67
N VAL A 55 -20.44 12.09 -6.91
CA VAL A 55 -19.12 11.52 -6.59
C VAL A 55 -19.13 10.88 -5.21
N ILE A 56 -18.46 9.75 -5.06
CA ILE A 56 -18.13 9.12 -3.77
C ILE A 56 -16.61 9.05 -3.67
N ILE A 57 -16.05 9.46 -2.54
CA ILE A 57 -14.60 9.46 -2.31
C ILE A 57 -14.23 8.24 -1.47
N THR A 58 -13.17 7.53 -1.84
CA THR A 58 -12.63 6.45 -1.00
C THR A 58 -11.15 6.69 -0.71
N ASN A 59 -10.75 6.48 0.54
CA ASN A 59 -9.34 6.57 0.96
C ASN A 59 -8.90 5.25 1.59
N CYS A 60 -8.07 4.50 0.87
CA CYS A 60 -7.64 3.18 1.29
C CYS A 60 -6.24 3.14 1.92
N SER A 61 -5.98 2.12 2.74
CA SER A 61 -4.65 1.81 3.28
C SER A 61 -3.69 1.23 2.21
N ASN A 62 -2.52 0.74 2.63
CA ASN A 62 -1.55 0.15 1.71
C ASN A 62 -2.10 -1.15 1.11
N ASN A 63 -2.24 -1.19 -0.22
CA ASN A 63 -2.71 -2.40 -0.90
C ASN A 63 -1.55 -3.34 -1.21
N PHE A 64 -1.81 -4.64 -1.22
CA PHE A 64 -0.88 -5.66 -1.69
C PHE A 64 -1.62 -6.85 -2.29
N GLY A 65 -0.96 -7.58 -3.20
CA GLY A 65 -1.57 -8.73 -3.87
C GLY A 65 -1.03 -9.00 -5.27
N PRO A 66 -1.74 -9.87 -6.02
CA PRO A 66 -1.53 -10.10 -7.45
C PRO A 66 -1.40 -8.82 -8.27
N TYR A 67 -0.61 -8.89 -9.35
CA TYR A 67 -0.43 -7.81 -10.33
C TYR A 67 0.17 -6.48 -9.81
N GLN A 68 0.65 -6.44 -8.56
CA GLN A 68 1.31 -5.24 -8.04
C GLN A 68 2.68 -5.01 -8.71
N PHE A 69 2.93 -3.80 -9.23
CA PHE A 69 4.19 -3.54 -9.95
C PHE A 69 5.43 -3.73 -9.04
N PRO A 70 6.53 -4.36 -9.51
CA PRO A 70 7.72 -4.73 -8.72
C PRO A 70 8.54 -3.61 -8.05
N GLU A 71 8.06 -2.37 -8.03
CA GLU A 71 8.69 -1.23 -7.33
C GLU A 71 8.22 -1.10 -5.87
N LYS A 72 7.08 -1.70 -5.51
CA LYS A 72 6.49 -1.61 -4.17
C LYS A 72 7.16 -2.63 -3.23
N LEU A 73 7.10 -2.36 -1.92
CA LEU A 73 7.80 -3.14 -0.90
C LEU A 73 7.60 -4.66 -1.07
N ILE A 74 6.36 -5.15 -0.95
CA ILE A 74 6.06 -6.59 -0.98
C ILE A 74 6.55 -7.27 -2.27
N PRO A 75 6.19 -6.82 -3.49
CA PRO A 75 6.64 -7.50 -4.70
C PRO A 75 8.15 -7.37 -4.94
N LEU A 76 8.76 -6.24 -4.58
CA LEU A 76 10.22 -6.07 -4.65
C LEU A 76 10.93 -7.11 -3.77
N MET A 77 10.50 -7.28 -2.52
CA MET A 77 11.12 -8.20 -1.58
C MET A 77 10.92 -9.66 -1.98
N ILE A 78 9.73 -10.02 -2.48
CA ILE A 78 9.46 -11.36 -2.99
C ILE A 78 10.40 -11.69 -4.15
N ILE A 79 10.46 -10.83 -5.17
CA ILE A 79 11.26 -11.08 -6.36
C ILE A 79 12.76 -11.06 -6.05
N ASN A 80 13.24 -10.12 -5.23
CA ASN A 80 14.66 -10.10 -4.82
C ASN A 80 15.02 -11.34 -4.00
N GLY A 81 14.13 -11.80 -3.10
CA GLY A 81 14.34 -13.02 -2.34
C GLY A 81 14.44 -14.26 -3.23
N LEU A 82 13.62 -14.34 -4.29
CA LEU A 82 13.68 -15.41 -5.29
C LEU A 82 14.96 -15.37 -6.14
N GLU A 83 15.51 -14.18 -6.37
CA GLU A 83 16.74 -13.96 -7.14
C GLU A 83 18.00 -13.95 -6.26
N GLU A 84 17.88 -14.25 -4.95
CA GLU A 84 18.97 -14.17 -3.97
C GLU A 84 19.70 -12.82 -3.98
N LYS A 85 18.95 -11.73 -4.14
CA LYS A 85 19.44 -10.34 -4.14
C LYS A 85 19.20 -9.68 -2.78
N PRO A 86 19.93 -8.58 -2.48
CA PRO A 86 19.66 -7.77 -1.30
C PRO A 86 18.20 -7.31 -1.19
N LEU A 87 17.71 -7.24 0.05
CA LEU A 87 16.36 -6.81 0.43
C LEU A 87 16.47 -5.43 1.10
N PRO A 88 16.40 -4.32 0.34
CA PRO A 88 16.70 -2.97 0.85
C PRO A 88 15.57 -2.42 1.73
N VAL A 89 15.80 -2.34 3.03
CA VAL A 89 14.89 -1.75 4.01
C VAL A 89 15.31 -0.30 4.29
N TYR A 90 14.40 0.65 4.12
CA TYR A 90 14.67 2.06 4.40
C TYR A 90 14.78 2.34 5.91
N GLY A 91 15.80 3.11 6.28
CA GLY A 91 16.09 3.43 7.67
C GLY A 91 16.38 2.17 8.47
N ASN A 92 15.65 1.99 9.57
CA ASN A 92 15.67 0.76 10.39
C ASN A 92 14.45 -0.14 10.15
N GLY A 93 13.59 0.20 9.18
CA GLY A 93 12.37 -0.56 8.87
C GLY A 93 11.21 -0.37 9.85
N SER A 94 11.30 0.58 10.78
CA SER A 94 10.28 0.83 11.81
C SER A 94 9.01 1.51 11.29
N ASN A 95 8.97 2.00 10.04
CA ASN A 95 7.76 2.63 9.52
C ASN A 95 6.62 1.61 9.48
N VAL A 96 5.45 2.01 9.98
CA VAL A 96 4.25 1.18 10.09
C VAL A 96 3.29 1.52 8.95
N ARG A 97 2.73 0.47 8.35
CA ARG A 97 1.68 0.57 7.34
C ARG A 97 0.54 -0.36 7.74
N ASP A 98 -0.69 0.08 7.50
CA ASP A 98 -1.86 -0.79 7.50
C ASP A 98 -2.02 -1.44 6.12
N TRP A 99 -2.06 -2.77 6.09
CA TRP A 99 -2.05 -3.58 4.87
C TRP A 99 -3.42 -4.17 4.55
N LEU A 100 -3.93 -3.87 3.36
CA LEU A 100 -5.20 -4.37 2.83
C LEU A 100 -4.95 -5.25 1.61
N TYR A 101 -5.48 -6.46 1.61
CA TYR A 101 -5.39 -7.34 0.46
C TYR A 101 -6.19 -6.76 -0.72
N VAL A 102 -5.64 -6.83 -1.94
CA VAL A 102 -6.21 -6.15 -3.10
C VAL A 102 -7.64 -6.58 -3.41
N GLU A 103 -7.98 -7.86 -3.26
CA GLU A 103 -9.35 -8.32 -3.51
C GLU A 103 -10.35 -7.82 -2.47
N ASP A 104 -9.93 -7.61 -1.21
CA ASP A 104 -10.77 -6.99 -0.19
C ASP A 104 -11.06 -5.53 -0.51
N HIS A 105 -10.06 -4.83 -1.06
CA HIS A 105 -10.27 -3.47 -1.56
C HIS A 105 -11.25 -3.46 -2.73
N ILE A 106 -11.14 -4.38 -3.69
CA ILE A 106 -12.08 -4.46 -4.82
C ILE A 106 -13.50 -4.73 -4.31
N ARG A 107 -13.69 -5.69 -3.39
CA ARG A 107 -14.99 -5.96 -2.76
C ARG A 107 -15.59 -4.73 -2.07
N ALA A 108 -14.74 -3.91 -1.43
CA ALA A 108 -15.18 -2.65 -0.84
C ALA A 108 -15.67 -1.67 -1.91
N LEU A 109 -14.90 -1.51 -2.99
CA LEU A 109 -15.24 -0.60 -4.08
C LEU A 109 -16.54 -1.02 -4.80
N GLU A 110 -16.72 -2.31 -5.07
CA GLU A 110 -17.97 -2.85 -5.65
C GLU A 110 -19.17 -2.50 -4.77
N LEU A 111 -19.06 -2.75 -3.47
CA LEU A 111 -20.13 -2.44 -2.52
C LEU A 111 -20.44 -0.93 -2.45
N ILE A 112 -19.42 -0.08 -2.50
CA ILE A 112 -19.57 1.39 -2.48
C ILE A 112 -20.18 1.89 -3.78
N VAL A 113 -19.83 1.32 -4.94
CA VAL A 113 -20.46 1.66 -6.23
C VAL A 113 -21.96 1.34 -6.18
N GLU A 114 -22.33 0.19 -5.60
CA GLU A 114 -23.71 -0.29 -5.56
C GLU A 114 -24.57 0.44 -4.51
N LYS A 115 -24.02 0.69 -3.31
CA LYS A 115 -24.79 1.09 -2.13
C LYS A 115 -24.31 2.37 -1.45
N GLY A 116 -23.16 2.91 -1.88
CA GLY A 116 -22.60 4.13 -1.31
C GLY A 116 -23.46 5.36 -1.65
N ARG A 117 -23.38 6.39 -0.80
CA ARG A 117 -24.15 7.63 -0.98
C ARG A 117 -23.26 8.70 -1.64
N PRO A 118 -23.70 9.33 -2.75
CA PRO A 118 -22.99 10.46 -3.32
C PRO A 118 -22.76 11.60 -2.32
N GLY A 119 -21.59 12.21 -2.39
CA GLY A 119 -21.12 13.24 -1.44
C GLY A 119 -20.44 12.69 -0.20
N GLU A 120 -20.51 11.38 0.04
CA GLU A 120 -19.82 10.74 1.13
C GLU A 120 -18.37 10.42 0.79
N LYS A 121 -17.62 10.21 1.87
CA LYS A 121 -16.27 9.70 1.87
C LYS A 121 -16.22 8.45 2.74
N ASP A 122 -15.53 7.41 2.30
CA ASP A 122 -15.40 6.14 3.03
C ASP A 122 -13.94 5.71 3.11
N ASN A 123 -13.45 5.47 4.31
CA ASN A 123 -12.14 4.88 4.53
C ASN A 123 -12.20 3.35 4.37
N ILE A 124 -11.15 2.79 3.77
CA ILE A 124 -11.03 1.34 3.55
C ILE A 124 -9.68 0.86 4.12
N GLY A 125 -9.71 0.09 5.21
CA GLY A 125 -8.53 -0.35 5.95
C GLY A 125 -8.49 -1.85 6.15
N GLY A 126 -7.29 -2.41 6.33
CA GLY A 126 -7.10 -3.85 6.57
C GLY A 126 -7.02 -4.21 8.05
N ARG A 127 -7.05 -3.21 8.96
CA ARG A 127 -6.79 -3.37 10.40
C ARG A 127 -5.52 -4.18 10.68
N SER A 128 -4.50 -4.00 9.82
CA SER A 128 -3.34 -4.89 9.74
C SER A 128 -2.05 -4.07 9.76
N GLU A 129 -1.83 -3.36 10.86
CA GLU A 129 -0.60 -2.59 11.07
C GLU A 129 0.61 -3.51 11.20
N ARG A 130 1.63 -3.29 10.38
CA ARG A 130 2.94 -3.96 10.45
C ARG A 130 4.05 -2.97 10.14
N THR A 131 5.19 -3.13 10.79
CA THR A 131 6.42 -2.47 10.39
C THR A 131 6.90 -3.03 9.06
N ASN A 132 7.64 -2.23 8.29
CA ASN A 132 8.25 -2.70 7.05
C ASN A 132 9.19 -3.89 7.29
N LEU A 133 9.90 -3.91 8.44
CA LEU A 133 10.81 -5.00 8.77
C LEU A 133 10.08 -6.31 9.04
N GLU A 134 8.96 -6.29 9.78
CA GLU A 134 8.12 -7.48 10.00
C GLU A 134 7.61 -8.06 8.69
N VAL A 135 7.18 -7.19 7.76
CA VAL A 135 6.72 -7.62 6.43
C VAL A 135 7.84 -8.33 5.66
N VAL A 136 9.05 -7.74 5.63
CA VAL A 136 10.20 -8.31 4.92
C VAL A 136 10.62 -9.65 5.54
N GLN A 137 10.68 -9.73 6.86
CA GLN A 137 11.00 -10.97 7.57
C GLN A 137 9.97 -12.07 7.28
N ARG A 138 8.67 -11.73 7.30
CA ARG A 138 7.63 -12.73 7.00
C ARG A 138 7.68 -13.21 5.56
N ILE A 139 8.02 -12.34 4.61
CA ILE A 139 8.26 -12.74 3.21
C ILE A 139 9.43 -13.71 3.12
N CYS A 140 10.55 -13.43 3.82
CA CYS A 140 11.70 -14.35 3.85
C CYS A 140 11.30 -15.73 4.36
N ASP A 141 10.58 -15.79 5.50
CA ASP A 141 10.15 -17.05 6.09
C ASP A 141 9.23 -17.83 5.15
N MET A 142 8.24 -17.17 4.56
CA MET A 142 7.33 -17.82 3.60
C MET A 142 8.06 -18.33 2.35
N LEU A 143 9.06 -17.59 1.85
CA LEU A 143 9.89 -18.05 0.74
C LEU A 143 10.75 -19.24 1.13
N ASP A 144 11.34 -19.23 2.33
CA ASP A 144 12.14 -20.36 2.83
C ASP A 144 11.27 -21.61 3.07
N GLU A 145 10.00 -21.44 3.45
CA GLU A 145 9.00 -22.52 3.55
C GLU A 145 8.59 -23.08 2.18
N LEU A 146 8.32 -22.21 1.19
CA LEU A 146 7.76 -22.61 -0.12
C LEU A 146 8.83 -22.97 -1.17
N VAL A 147 10.00 -22.34 -1.09
CA VAL A 147 11.15 -22.54 -1.99
C VAL A 147 12.42 -22.61 -1.13
N PRO A 148 12.68 -23.76 -0.49
CA PRO A 148 13.78 -23.91 0.45
C PRO A 148 15.13 -23.46 -0.13
N ALA A 149 15.87 -22.67 0.66
CA ALA A 149 17.24 -22.27 0.38
C ALA A 149 18.20 -22.91 1.39
N ALA A 150 19.49 -22.98 1.05
CA ALA A 150 20.52 -23.52 1.95
C ALA A 150 20.67 -22.72 3.26
N THR A 151 20.35 -21.44 3.23
CA THR A 151 20.45 -20.52 4.36
C THR A 151 19.25 -19.57 4.34
N SER A 152 18.80 -19.11 5.51
CA SER A 152 17.64 -18.22 5.59
C SER A 152 17.81 -16.96 4.74
N ARG A 153 16.75 -16.57 4.02
CA ARG A 153 16.69 -15.33 3.24
C ARG A 153 16.72 -14.06 4.08
N ARG A 154 16.49 -14.15 5.40
CA ARG A 154 16.65 -13.00 6.31
C ARG A 154 18.06 -12.40 6.27
N ARG A 155 19.09 -13.18 5.91
CA ARG A 155 20.47 -12.68 5.72
C ARG A 155 20.61 -11.67 4.57
N LEU A 156 19.65 -11.66 3.63
CA LEU A 156 19.63 -10.75 2.49
C LEU A 156 19.12 -9.36 2.88
N ILE A 157 18.58 -9.18 4.10
CA ILE A 157 18.10 -7.89 4.59
C ILE A 157 19.27 -6.91 4.73
N THR A 158 19.16 -5.79 4.02
CA THR A 158 20.13 -4.69 4.06
C THR A 158 19.43 -3.39 4.40
N PHE A 159 19.97 -2.63 5.33
CA PHE A 159 19.46 -1.30 5.66
C PHE A 159 20.08 -0.25 4.75
N VAL A 160 19.23 0.63 4.21
CA VAL A 160 19.65 1.72 3.32
C VAL A 160 19.14 3.06 3.87
N PRO A 161 19.74 4.21 3.50
CA PRO A 161 19.29 5.52 4.00
C PRO A 161 17.78 5.70 3.82
N ASP A 162 17.11 6.33 4.79
CA ASP A 162 15.66 6.50 4.72
C ASP A 162 15.24 7.42 3.55
N ARG A 163 13.94 7.47 3.25
CA ARG A 163 13.39 8.40 2.27
C ARG A 163 13.14 9.78 2.93
N PRO A 164 13.46 10.89 2.24
CA PRO A 164 13.01 12.20 2.69
C PRO A 164 11.47 12.26 2.79
N GLY A 165 10.95 12.86 3.86
CA GLY A 165 9.50 13.00 4.07
C GLY A 165 8.76 11.68 4.30
N HIS A 166 9.44 10.65 4.82
CA HIS A 166 8.83 9.34 5.01
C HIS A 166 7.96 9.30 6.26
N ASP A 167 6.64 9.36 6.08
CA ASP A 167 5.70 9.24 7.19
C ASP A 167 5.93 7.96 7.99
N GLN A 168 5.91 8.09 9.31
CA GLN A 168 6.27 7.01 10.19
C GLN A 168 5.17 5.96 10.27
N ARG A 169 3.90 6.36 10.43
CA ARG A 169 2.80 5.42 10.67
C ARG A 169 1.54 5.85 9.93
N TYR A 170 0.90 4.89 9.27
CA TYR A 170 -0.47 5.03 8.77
C TYR A 170 -1.33 3.88 9.30
N ALA A 171 -2.52 4.23 9.78
CA ALA A 171 -3.52 3.28 10.24
C ALA A 171 -4.91 3.86 9.91
N ILE A 172 -5.77 3.06 9.27
CA ILE A 172 -7.08 3.52 8.80
C ILE A 172 -8.17 2.96 9.73
N ASP A 173 -9.09 3.82 10.16
CA ASP A 173 -10.36 3.40 10.75
C ASP A 173 -11.38 3.18 9.62
N ALA A 174 -11.87 1.96 9.48
CA ALA A 174 -12.88 1.57 8.49
C ALA A 174 -14.27 1.37 9.12
N SER A 175 -14.46 1.77 10.39
CA SER A 175 -15.69 1.49 11.15
C SER A 175 -16.94 2.08 10.49
N LYS A 176 -16.83 3.24 9.81
CA LYS A 176 -17.96 3.82 9.07
C LYS A 176 -18.47 2.86 7.99
N LEU A 177 -17.57 2.41 7.12
CA LEU A 177 -17.91 1.50 6.03
C LEU A 177 -18.45 0.15 6.53
N GLU A 178 -17.86 -0.36 7.63
CA GLU A 178 -18.32 -1.58 8.30
C GLU A 178 -19.74 -1.44 8.87
N GLN A 179 -20.06 -0.30 9.48
CA GLN A 179 -21.36 -0.05 10.09
C GLN A 179 -22.44 0.28 9.06
N GLU A 180 -22.11 1.09 8.06
CA GLU A 180 -23.10 1.58 7.10
C GLU A 180 -23.38 0.59 5.98
N LEU A 181 -22.36 -0.08 5.45
CA LEU A 181 -22.50 -0.98 4.31
C LEU A 181 -22.25 -2.45 4.65
N GLY A 182 -21.80 -2.76 5.88
CA GLY A 182 -21.55 -4.14 6.33
C GLY A 182 -20.27 -4.74 5.76
N TRP A 183 -19.41 -3.94 5.13
CA TRP A 183 -18.14 -4.43 4.57
C TRP A 183 -17.19 -4.87 5.68
N ARG A 184 -16.44 -5.95 5.47
CA ARG A 184 -15.29 -6.33 6.30
C ARG A 184 -14.24 -7.00 5.41
N PRO A 185 -12.94 -6.85 5.71
CA PRO A 185 -11.91 -7.63 5.01
C PRO A 185 -12.10 -9.12 5.30
N GLN A 186 -11.99 -9.94 4.27
CA GLN A 186 -12.06 -11.39 4.34
C GLN A 186 -10.68 -12.01 4.59
N GLU A 187 -9.61 -11.35 4.18
CA GLU A 187 -8.24 -11.79 4.42
C GLU A 187 -7.63 -11.10 5.64
N SER A 188 -6.90 -11.88 6.44
CA SER A 188 -5.88 -11.35 7.33
C SER A 188 -4.62 -10.97 6.53
N PHE A 189 -3.70 -10.23 7.16
CA PHE A 189 -2.39 -9.98 6.57
C PHE A 189 -1.67 -11.29 6.17
N GLU A 190 -1.68 -12.29 7.05
CA GLU A 190 -0.97 -13.55 6.87
C GLU A 190 -1.54 -14.38 5.72
N SER A 191 -2.87 -14.48 5.64
CA SER A 191 -3.57 -15.21 4.56
C SER A 191 -3.40 -14.51 3.21
N GLY A 192 -3.59 -13.18 3.17
CA GLY A 192 -3.34 -12.39 1.97
C GLY A 192 -1.87 -12.46 1.51
N LEU A 193 -0.91 -12.43 2.45
CA LEU A 193 0.52 -12.48 2.11
C LEU A 193 0.89 -13.85 1.54
N ALA A 194 0.38 -14.93 2.12
CA ALA A 194 0.58 -16.28 1.59
C ALA A 194 0.03 -16.42 0.17
N LYS A 195 -1.18 -15.90 -0.10
CA LYS A 195 -1.74 -15.83 -1.46
C LYS A 195 -0.87 -15.02 -2.41
N THR A 196 -0.35 -13.88 -1.94
CA THR A 196 0.52 -13.01 -2.72
C THR A 196 1.82 -13.71 -3.10
N VAL A 197 2.53 -14.30 -2.13
CA VAL A 197 3.80 -15.00 -2.38
C VAL A 197 3.60 -16.14 -3.38
N ARG A 198 2.58 -16.98 -3.20
CA ARG A 198 2.25 -18.05 -4.15
C ARG A 198 1.96 -17.51 -5.54
N TRP A 199 1.18 -16.43 -5.64
CA TRP A 199 0.90 -15.81 -6.92
C TRP A 199 2.18 -15.40 -7.67
N TYR A 200 3.16 -14.78 -6.98
CA TYR A 200 4.44 -14.44 -7.62
C TYR A 200 5.27 -15.68 -8.01
N LEU A 201 5.19 -16.77 -7.25
CA LEU A 201 5.83 -18.04 -7.62
C LEU A 201 5.24 -18.61 -8.92
N ASP A 202 3.92 -18.62 -9.01
CA ASP A 202 3.17 -19.24 -10.11
C ASP A 202 3.12 -18.36 -11.37
N ASN A 203 3.32 -17.04 -11.24
CA ASN A 203 3.16 -16.07 -12.32
C ASN A 203 4.47 -15.41 -12.75
N ARG A 204 5.56 -16.19 -12.83
CA ARG A 204 6.87 -15.72 -13.34
C ARG A 204 6.77 -15.05 -14.70
N HIS A 205 5.96 -15.62 -15.58
CA HIS A 205 5.71 -15.10 -16.92
C HIS A 205 5.20 -13.64 -16.93
N TRP A 206 4.51 -13.20 -15.86
CA TRP A 206 4.00 -11.85 -15.74
C TRP A 206 5.07 -10.86 -15.26
N TRP A 207 5.80 -11.15 -14.18
CA TRP A 207 6.74 -10.19 -13.59
C TRP A 207 8.15 -10.25 -14.18
N GLN A 208 8.61 -11.39 -14.72
CA GLN A 208 9.96 -11.50 -15.27
C GLN A 208 10.22 -10.50 -16.42
N PRO A 209 9.31 -10.31 -17.39
CA PRO A 209 9.50 -9.29 -18.43
C PRO A 209 9.61 -7.87 -17.85
N LEU A 210 8.80 -7.54 -16.83
CA LEU A 210 8.86 -6.24 -16.15
C LEU A 210 10.22 -6.04 -15.48
N ARG A 211 10.72 -7.08 -14.80
CA ARG A 211 12.03 -7.06 -14.12
C ARG A 211 13.20 -6.91 -15.10
N GLN A 212 13.11 -7.52 -16.27
CA GLN A 212 14.20 -7.52 -17.26
C GLN A 212 14.22 -6.24 -18.11
N ARG A 213 13.05 -5.69 -18.45
CA ARG A 213 12.92 -4.64 -19.48
C ARG A 213 12.48 -3.28 -18.95
N VAL A 214 11.77 -3.23 -17.82
CA VAL A 214 11.11 -2.01 -17.35
C VAL A 214 11.75 -1.49 -16.06
N TYR A 215 11.93 -2.35 -15.06
CA TYR A 215 12.45 -1.95 -13.75
C TYR A 215 13.31 -3.06 -13.13
N ARG A 216 14.61 -2.81 -12.98
CA ARG A 216 15.60 -3.83 -12.58
C ARG A 216 15.69 -4.01 -11.06
N GLY A 217 14.92 -3.25 -10.28
CA GLY A 217 14.95 -3.29 -8.82
C GLY A 217 15.85 -2.23 -8.18
N GLU A 218 16.32 -1.27 -8.97
CA GLU A 218 17.15 -0.16 -8.51
C GLU A 218 16.38 0.79 -7.57
N ARG A 219 17.09 1.47 -6.69
CA ARG A 219 16.48 2.46 -5.79
C ARG A 219 16.07 3.71 -6.58
N LEU A 220 14.79 4.03 -6.53
CA LEU A 220 14.22 5.23 -7.15
C LEU A 220 14.22 6.43 -6.20
N GLY A 221 14.16 7.64 -6.75
CA GLY A 221 13.99 8.89 -5.99
C GLY A 221 15.24 9.41 -5.28
N LEU A 222 16.43 8.99 -5.72
CA LEU A 222 17.68 9.61 -5.30
C LEU A 222 17.88 10.91 -6.10
N ILE A 223 18.27 11.98 -5.41
CA ILE A 223 18.81 13.17 -6.09
C ILE A 223 20.19 12.74 -6.61
N PRO A 224 20.47 12.80 -7.93
CA PRO A 224 21.81 12.57 -8.43
C PRO A 224 22.77 13.48 -7.66
N ALA A 225 23.85 12.92 -7.10
CA ALA A 225 24.89 13.77 -6.53
C ALA A 225 25.26 14.79 -7.62
N ALA A 226 25.11 16.08 -7.32
CA ALA A 226 25.58 17.12 -8.23
C ALA A 226 27.01 16.75 -8.60
N ALA A 227 27.31 16.65 -9.90
CA ALA A 227 28.67 16.46 -10.35
C ALA A 227 29.47 17.60 -9.70
N ALA A 228 30.30 17.26 -8.72
CA ALA A 228 31.15 18.23 -8.08
C ALA A 228 32.08 18.77 -9.18
N SER A 229 31.77 19.99 -9.63
CA SER A 229 32.62 20.81 -10.49
C SER A 229 33.67 21.50 -9.66
#